data_AF-A0AAD7T911-F1
#
_entry.id   AF-A0AAD7T911-F1
#
_cell.length_a   1.000
_cell.length_b   1.000
_cell.length_c   1.000
_cell.angle_alpha   90.00
_cell.angle_beta   90.00
_cell.angle_gamma   90.00
#
_symmetry.space_group_name_H-M   'P 1'
#
loop_
_entity.id
_entity.type
_entity.pdbx_description
1 polymer ?
#
loop_
_entity_poly.entity_id
_entity_poly.type
_entity_poly.pdbx_seq_one_letter_code
_entity_poly.pdbx_strand_id
1 'polypeptide(L)'
;MERRRRARINGCLGELRTLLLQSHIAQSCRRSKLEKADILELTVRHLKALTQSNGSEDVARSRFYAGYTDCAREVSRFLSTSDGIHNTLRSRRSRSCYDLVTSPPKIQA
;
A
#
# COMPACT_ATOMS: atom_id res chain seq x y z
N MET A 1 36.34 -14.36 -13.79
CA MET A 1 34.91 -14.04 -13.50
C MET A 1 34.60 -13.90 -12.02
N GLU A 2 35.06 -14.82 -11.18
CA GLU A 2 34.73 -14.83 -9.74
C GLU A 2 35.12 -13.55 -8.98
N ARG A 3 36.27 -12.92 -9.31
CA ARG A 3 36.69 -11.65 -8.70
C ARG A 3 35.67 -10.51 -8.93
N ARG A 4 35.13 -10.40 -10.14
CA ARG A 4 34.08 -9.42 -10.48
C ARG A 4 32.77 -9.72 -9.74
N ARG A 5 32.41 -11.00 -9.59
CA ARG A 5 31.24 -11.42 -8.81
C ARG A 5 31.37 -10.98 -7.35
N ARG A 6 32.51 -11.24 -6.72
CA ARG A 6 32.81 -10.85 -5.33
C ARG A 6 32.76 -9.34 -5.12
N ALA A 7 33.29 -8.56 -6.07
CA ALA A 7 33.24 -7.10 -6.02
C ALA A 7 31.79 -6.58 -6.02
N ARG A 8 30.94 -7.11 -6.90
CA ARG A 8 29.50 -6.75 -6.94
C ARG A 8 28.80 -7.08 -5.63
N ILE A 9 28.99 -8.28 -5.09
CA ILE A 9 28.35 -8.72 -3.83
C ILE A 9 28.76 -7.80 -2.67
N ASN A 10 30.05 -7.48 -2.56
CA ASN A 10 30.53 -6.58 -1.50
C ASN A 10 30.01 -5.14 -1.69
N GLY A 11 29.84 -4.68 -2.93
CA GLY A 11 29.20 -3.40 -3.24
C GLY A 11 27.77 -3.36 -2.71
N CYS A 12 26.94 -4.34 -3.09
CA CYS A 12 25.56 -4.44 -2.63
C CYS A 12 25.46 -4.54 -1.09
N LEU A 13 26.35 -5.30 -0.44
CA LEU A 13 26.38 -5.38 1.03
C LEU A 13 26.70 -4.03 1.69
N GLY A 14 27.55 -3.21 1.05
CA GLY A 14 27.84 -1.85 1.51
C GLY A 14 26.63 -0.93 1.40
N GLU A 15 25.92 -0.99 0.27
CA GLU A 15 24.68 -0.23 0.05
C GLU A 15 23.59 -0.62 1.06
N LEU A 16 23.37 -1.93 1.26
CA LEU A 16 22.41 -2.44 2.25
C LEU A 16 22.73 -1.93 3.66
N ARG A 17 24.01 -1.91 4.05
CA ARG A 17 24.43 -1.36 5.35
C ARG A 17 24.03 0.10 5.49
N THR A 18 24.27 0.93 4.48
CA THR A 18 23.92 2.35 4.49
C THR A 18 22.42 2.55 4.63
N LEU A 19 21.61 1.83 3.84
CA LEU A 19 20.15 1.88 3.91
C LEU A 19 19.63 1.46 5.28
N LEU A 20 20.19 0.39 5.86
CA LEU A 20 19.82 -0.07 7.20
C LEU A 20 20.15 0.95 8.29
N LEU A 21 21.28 1.66 8.20
CA LEU A 21 21.67 2.70 9.16
C LEU A 21 20.80 3.97 9.07
N GLN A 22 20.36 4.30 7.85
CA GLN A 22 19.41 5.39 7.58
C GLN A 22 18.01 5.03 8.09
N SER A 23 17.58 3.78 7.88
CA SER A 23 16.33 3.27 8.44
C SER A 23 16.44 3.18 9.97
N HIS A 24 15.37 3.52 10.69
CA HIS A 24 15.37 3.55 12.17
C HIS A 24 15.51 2.15 12.83
N ILE A 25 15.74 1.09 12.04
CA ILE A 25 15.84 -0.31 12.48
C ILE A 25 17.16 -0.58 13.21
N ALA A 26 18.23 0.16 12.91
CA ALA A 26 19.58 -0.10 13.42
C ALA A 26 20.03 0.88 14.53
N GLN A 27 19.13 1.49 15.30
CA GLN A 27 19.52 2.48 16.33
C GLN A 27 20.51 1.94 17.38
N SER A 28 20.44 0.64 17.70
CA SER A 28 21.39 -0.03 18.59
C SER A 28 22.71 -0.46 17.91
N CYS A 29 22.74 -0.49 16.57
CA CYS A 29 23.86 -1.01 15.78
C CYS A 29 24.70 0.07 15.07
N ARG A 30 24.30 1.36 15.17
CA ARG A 30 25.02 2.51 14.57
C ARG A 30 26.50 2.61 14.95
N ARG A 31 26.92 1.99 16.06
CA ARG A 31 28.30 2.02 16.58
C ARG A 31 29.06 0.71 16.46
N SER A 32 28.39 -0.39 16.13
CA SER A 32 28.99 -1.72 16.06
C SER A 32 29.36 -2.05 14.62
N LYS A 33 30.47 -2.75 14.43
CA LYS A 33 30.92 -3.22 13.13
C LYS A 33 29.94 -4.30 12.63
N LEU A 34 28.83 -3.88 11.99
CA LEU A 34 27.84 -4.81 11.40
C LEU A 34 28.55 -5.87 10.57
N GLU A 35 28.40 -7.13 10.96
CA GLU A 35 28.96 -8.25 10.24
C GLU A 35 28.13 -8.54 8.98
N LYS A 36 28.68 -9.34 8.06
CA LYS A 36 27.96 -9.68 6.83
C LYS A 36 26.67 -10.45 7.10
N ALA A 37 26.65 -11.29 8.14
CA ALA A 37 25.45 -12.02 8.56
C ALA A 37 24.38 -11.04 9.10
N ASP A 38 24.78 -10.10 9.96
CA ASP A 38 23.87 -9.09 10.51
C ASP A 38 23.24 -8.22 9.42
N ILE A 39 24.02 -7.78 8.43
CA ILE A 39 23.52 -6.98 7.31
C ILE A 39 22.41 -7.74 6.58
N LEU A 40 22.62 -9.03 6.30
CA LEU A 40 21.62 -9.85 5.61
C LEU A 40 20.38 -10.06 6.49
N GLU A 41 20.56 -10.40 7.77
CA GLU A 41 19.45 -10.65 8.69
C GLU A 41 18.58 -9.39 8.89
N LEU A 42 19.22 -8.25 9.18
CA LEU A 42 18.52 -6.98 9.35
C LEU A 42 17.80 -6.54 8.08
N THR A 43 18.41 -6.77 6.91
CA THR A 43 17.77 -6.50 5.62
C THR A 43 16.51 -7.34 5.44
N VAL A 44 16.57 -8.65 5.72
CA VAL A 44 15.40 -9.55 5.63
C VAL A 44 14.31 -9.12 6.60
N ARG A 45 14.67 -8.78 7.85
CA ARG A 45 13.71 -8.28 8.85
C ARG A 45 13.05 -6.98 8.38
N HIS A 46 13.83 -6.06 7.82
CA HIS A 46 13.34 -4.79 7.31
C HIS A 46 12.38 -4.98 6.12
N LEU A 47 12.74 -5.83 5.15
CA LEU A 47 11.87 -6.14 4.01
C LEU A 47 10.55 -6.80 4.44
N LYS A 48 10.60 -7.70 5.43
CA LYS A 48 9.37 -8.30 6.00
C LYS A 48 8.49 -7.24 6.66
N ALA A 49 9.08 -6.33 7.44
CA ALA A 49 8.36 -5.23 8.06
C ALA A 49 7.73 -4.29 7.01
N LEU A 50 8.45 -3.94 5.94
CA LEU A 50 7.93 -3.15 4.83
C LEU A 50 6.77 -3.83 4.10
N THR A 51 6.88 -5.15 3.89
CA THR A 51 5.82 -5.91 3.21
C THR A 51 4.56 -5.98 4.09
N GLN A 52 4.72 -6.10 5.40
CA GLN A 52 3.61 -6.05 6.35
C GLN A 52 3.01 -4.65 6.47
N SER A 53 3.82 -3.59 6.40
CA SER A 53 3.32 -2.20 6.41
C SER A 53 2.61 -1.83 5.12
N ASN A 54 3.01 -2.35 3.96
CA ASN A 54 2.25 -2.15 2.72
C ASN A 54 0.85 -2.79 2.78
N GLY A 55 0.67 -3.79 3.65
CA GLY A 55 -0.66 -4.30 3.99
C GLY A 55 -1.53 -3.27 4.71
N SER A 56 -0.97 -2.27 5.40
CA SER A 56 -1.77 -1.25 6.09
C SER A 56 -2.41 -0.25 5.14
N GLU A 57 -1.71 0.15 4.07
CA GLU A 57 -2.29 0.99 3.01
C GLU A 57 -3.38 0.24 2.25
N ASP A 58 -3.16 -1.04 1.93
CA ASP A 58 -4.17 -1.88 1.27
C ASP A 58 -5.39 -2.13 2.17
N VAL A 59 -5.17 -2.32 3.49
CA VAL A 59 -6.25 -2.42 4.47
C VAL A 59 -7.02 -1.11 4.63
N ALA A 60 -6.34 0.04 4.68
CA ALA A 60 -6.99 1.35 4.75
C ALA A 60 -7.81 1.63 3.48
N ARG A 61 -7.26 1.30 2.32
CA ARG A 61 -7.90 1.41 1.02
C ARG A 61 -9.11 0.47 0.90
N SER A 62 -8.99 -0.77 1.36
CA SER A 62 -10.08 -1.74 1.42
C SER A 62 -11.22 -1.25 2.33
N ARG A 63 -10.90 -0.74 3.53
CA ARG A 63 -11.88 -0.15 4.45
C ARG A 63 -12.60 1.05 3.85
N PHE A 64 -11.86 1.94 3.16
CA PHE A 64 -12.46 3.08 2.47
C PHE A 64 -13.42 2.62 1.37
N TYR A 65 -13.02 1.66 0.54
CA TYR A 65 -13.90 1.13 -0.51
C TYR A 65 -15.15 0.44 0.05
N ALA A 66 -15.02 -0.32 1.14
CA ALA A 66 -16.17 -0.90 1.83
C ALA A 66 -17.20 0.18 2.23
N GLY A 67 -16.77 1.19 2.98
CA GLY A 67 -17.65 2.30 3.39
C GLY A 67 -18.20 3.11 2.22
N TYR A 68 -17.41 3.31 1.16
CA TYR A 68 -17.85 3.96 -0.06
C TYR A 68 -18.97 3.18 -0.76
N THR A 69 -18.81 1.85 -0.90
CA THR A 69 -19.82 1.00 -1.53
C THR A 69 -21.12 0.94 -0.73
N ASP A 70 -21.02 0.94 0.60
CA ASP A 70 -22.20 0.99 1.47
C ASP A 70 -22.97 2.32 1.31
N CYS A 71 -22.26 3.45 1.27
CA CYS A 71 -22.85 4.76 1.01
C CYS A 71 -23.52 4.83 -0.37
N ALA A 72 -22.82 4.38 -1.42
CA ALA A 72 -23.38 4.35 -2.77
C ALA A 72 -24.64 3.48 -2.88
N ARG A 73 -24.65 2.34 -2.17
CA ARG A 73 -25.83 1.46 -2.08
C ARG A 73 -27.00 2.17 -1.39
N GLU A 74 -26.74 2.86 -0.29
CA GLU A 74 -27.78 3.59 0.45
C GLU A 74 -28.36 4.75 -0.36
N VAL A 75 -27.51 5.52 -1.07
CA VAL A 75 -27.95 6.57 -2.00
C VAL A 75 -28.81 5.98 -3.12
N SER A 76 -28.40 4.84 -3.70
CA SER A 76 -29.20 4.15 -4.74
C SER A 76 -30.57 3.72 -4.22
N ARG A 77 -30.64 3.20 -2.98
CA ARG A 77 -31.88 2.82 -2.31
C ARG A 77 -32.79 4.01 -2.05
N PHE A 78 -32.24 5.10 -1.51
CA PHE A 78 -32.98 6.33 -1.24
C PHE A 78 -33.59 6.92 -2.52
N LEU A 79 -32.79 7.03 -3.58
CA LEU A 79 -33.24 7.49 -4.89
C LEU A 79 -34.30 6.58 -5.52
N SER A 80 -34.32 5.29 -5.16
CA SER A 80 -35.33 4.33 -5.63
C SER A 80 -36.66 4.45 -4.89
N THR A 81 -36.64 4.90 -3.63
CA THR A 81 -37.82 4.93 -2.75
C THR A 81 -38.52 6.30 -2.73
N SER A 82 -37.86 7.38 -3.12
CA SER A 82 -38.43 8.73 -3.06
C SER A 82 -39.36 9.03 -4.25
N ASP A 83 -40.67 9.17 -4.05
CA ASP A 83 -41.68 9.39 -5.12
C ASP A 83 -41.70 10.80 -5.77
N GLY A 84 -40.66 11.63 -5.58
CA GLY A 84 -40.60 13.01 -6.09
C GLY A 84 -39.48 13.34 -7.07
N ILE A 85 -38.56 12.40 -7.36
CA ILE A 85 -37.37 12.68 -8.18
C ILE A 85 -37.63 12.30 -9.64
N HIS A 86 -37.69 13.32 -10.50
CA HIS A 86 -37.86 13.24 -11.96
C HIS A 86 -37.12 12.02 -12.57
N ASN A 87 -37.85 11.14 -13.25
CA ASN A 87 -37.38 9.82 -13.71
C ASN A 87 -36.07 9.86 -14.52
N THR A 88 -35.78 10.94 -15.25
CA THR A 88 -34.52 11.09 -16.00
C THR A 88 -33.32 11.41 -15.12
N LEU A 89 -33.50 12.18 -14.04
CA LEU A 89 -32.49 12.43 -13.01
C LEU A 89 -32.22 11.17 -12.20
N ARG A 90 -33.27 10.39 -11.90
CA ARG A 90 -33.15 9.08 -11.25
C ARG A 90 -32.34 8.09 -12.10
N SER A 91 -32.66 7.92 -13.37
CA SER A 91 -31.94 7.01 -14.26
C SER A 91 -30.49 7.42 -14.51
N ARG A 92 -30.19 8.72 -14.64
CA ARG A 92 -28.80 9.22 -14.79
C ARG A 92 -27.98 9.05 -13.52
N ARG A 93 -28.54 9.34 -12.34
CA ARG A 93 -27.82 9.21 -11.06
C ARG A 93 -27.68 7.75 -10.61
N SER A 94 -28.68 6.91 -10.87
CA SER A 94 -28.58 5.47 -10.59
C SER A 94 -27.49 4.80 -11.42
N ARG A 95 -27.35 5.17 -12.71
CA ARG A 95 -26.24 4.68 -13.55
C ARG A 95 -24.89 5.18 -13.03
N SER A 96 -24.78 6.47 -12.68
CA SER A 96 -23.55 7.02 -12.10
C SER A 96 -23.17 6.35 -10.78
N CYS A 97 -24.13 6.03 -9.91
CA CYS A 97 -23.86 5.29 -8.67
C CYS A 97 -23.46 3.84 -8.95
N TYR A 98 -24.08 3.18 -9.94
CA TYR A 98 -23.69 1.83 -10.35
C TYR A 98 -22.25 1.83 -10.90
N ASP A 99 -21.92 2.75 -11.80
CA ASP A 99 -20.59 2.90 -12.40
C ASP A 99 -19.50 3.22 -11.35
N LEU A 100 -19.85 3.98 -10.30
CA LEU A 100 -18.95 4.25 -9.16
C LEU A 100 -18.73 3.01 -8.26
N VAL A 101 -19.69 2.09 -8.21
CA VAL A 101 -19.60 0.83 -7.47
C VAL A 101 -18.85 -0.24 -8.27
N THR A 102 -19.05 -0.33 -9.60
CA THR A 102 -18.34 -1.26 -10.48
C THR A 102 -16.94 -0.77 -10.88
N SER A 103 -16.70 0.54 -10.86
CA SER A 103 -15.42 1.14 -11.25
C SER A 103 -15.01 2.23 -10.24
N PRO A 104 -14.50 1.84 -9.06
CA PRO A 104 -14.04 2.79 -8.08
C PRO A 104 -12.96 3.72 -8.65
N PRO A 105 -12.95 5.02 -8.28
CA PRO A 105 -11.90 5.93 -8.73
C PRO A 105 -10.55 5.38 -8.29
N LYS A 106 -9.58 5.37 -9.22
CA LYS A 106 -8.20 5.01 -8.91
C LYS A 106 -7.67 6.07 -7.95
N ILE A 107 -7.61 5.74 -6.67
CA ILE A 107 -6.85 6.53 -5.70
C ILE A 107 -5.40 6.42 -6.15
N GLN A 108 -4.92 7.43 -6.87
CA GLN A 108 -3.49 7.62 -7.17
C GLN A 108 -2.86 8.19 -5.90
N ALA A 109 -1.86 7.48 -5.38
CA ALA A 109 -0.98 7.98 -4.33
C ALA A 109 -0.10 9.11 -4.88
#